data_AF-A0A2N7AV23-F1
#
_entry.id   AF-A0A2N7AV23-F1
#
_cell.length_a   1.000
_cell.length_b   1.000
_cell.length_c   1.000
_cell.angle_alpha   90.00
_cell.angle_beta   90.00
_cell.angle_gamma   90.00
#
_symmetry.space_group_name_H-M   'P 1'
#
loop_
_entity.id
_entity.type
_entity.pdbx_description
1 polymer ?
#
loop_
_entity_poly.entity_id
_entity_poly.type
_entity_poly.pdbx_seq_one_letter_code
_entity_poly.pdbx_strand_id
1 'polypeptide(L)'
;MEFLEGLEKLDRELSNLSLTPSQKKAMTKAGAEVYKESLKNNLNDSLHKGPYTRRSNIKLADDISLKYKGADGATYVGFKNTPGHMGYVARLLNDGYMAHGGKGASEHTTKYISGLHFQERTINETKALVLAAEVRKYKEMLGD
;
A
#
# COMPACT_ATOMS: atom_id res chain seq x y z
N MET A 1 -15.03 0.18 19.98
CA MET A 1 -15.63 -0.94 19.22
C MET A 1 -16.61 -0.41 18.17
N GLU A 2 -17.55 0.48 18.53
CA GLU A 2 -18.53 1.06 17.58
C GLU A 2 -17.95 1.67 16.30
N PHE A 3 -16.83 2.40 16.36
CA PHE A 3 -16.21 2.99 15.16
C PHE A 3 -15.71 1.93 14.16
N LEU A 4 -15.10 0.84 14.66
CA LEU A 4 -14.59 -0.24 13.81
C LEU A 4 -15.74 -1.04 13.20
N GLU A 5 -16.76 -1.36 14.00
CA GLU A 5 -17.99 -2.02 13.53
C GLU A 5 -18.72 -1.16 12.47
N GLY A 6 -18.74 0.16 12.67
CA GLY A 6 -19.29 1.10 11.69
C GLY A 6 -18.53 1.10 10.36
N LEU A 7 -17.19 1.04 10.39
CA LEU A 7 -16.38 0.95 9.18
C LEU A 7 -16.56 -0.38 8.45
N GLU A 8 -16.63 -1.50 9.17
CA GLU A 8 -16.89 -2.81 8.57
C GLU A 8 -18.28 -2.90 7.95
N LYS A 9 -19.29 -2.31 8.61
CA LYS A 9 -20.63 -2.20 8.05
C LYS A 9 -20.63 -1.37 6.76
N LEU A 10 -19.97 -0.21 6.77
CA LEU A 10 -19.88 0.66 5.58
C LEU A 10 -19.18 -0.03 4.41
N ASP A 11 -18.08 -0.73 4.67
CA ASP A 11 -17.32 -1.49 3.67
C ASP A 11 -18.18 -2.60 3.03
N ARG A 12 -18.98 -3.30 3.85
CA ARG A 12 -19.96 -4.28 3.36
C ARG A 12 -21.06 -3.63 2.52
N GLU A 13 -21.60 -2.49 2.97
CA GLU A 13 -22.63 -1.75 2.23
C GLU A 13 -22.14 -1.31 0.85
N LEU A 14 -20.94 -0.73 0.77
CA LEU A 14 -20.31 -0.35 -0.50
C LEU A 14 -20.08 -1.55 -1.42
N SER A 15 -19.66 -2.69 -0.85
CA SER A 15 -19.44 -3.93 -1.60
C SER A 15 -20.73 -4.54 -2.16
N ASN A 16 -21.87 -4.27 -1.53
CA ASN A 16 -23.18 -4.77 -1.94
C ASN A 16 -23.89 -3.87 -2.97
N LEU A 17 -23.32 -2.70 -3.30
CA LEU A 17 -23.89 -1.82 -4.33
C LEU A 17 -23.83 -2.49 -5.70
N SER A 18 -24.96 -2.48 -6.41
CA SER A 18 -25.04 -2.93 -7.81
C SER A 18 -24.46 -1.87 -8.75
N LEU A 19 -23.13 -1.76 -8.78
CA LEU A 19 -22.39 -0.81 -9.61
C LEU A 19 -22.04 -1.39 -10.98
N THR A 20 -22.15 -0.57 -12.02
CA THR A 20 -21.51 -0.88 -13.30
C THR A 20 -19.98 -0.91 -13.15
N PRO A 21 -19.24 -1.62 -14.03
CA PRO A 21 -17.78 -1.60 -13.99
C PRO A 21 -17.17 -0.20 -14.03
N SER A 22 -17.80 0.74 -14.75
CA SER A 22 -17.34 2.13 -14.82
C SER A 22 -17.50 2.87 -13.49
N GLN A 23 -18.66 2.71 -12.82
CA GLN A 23 -18.91 3.31 -11.51
C GLN A 23 -17.99 2.70 -10.45
N LYS A 24 -17.84 1.37 -10.44
CA LYS A 24 -16.93 0.68 -9.53
C LYS A 24 -15.49 1.14 -9.74
N LYS A 25 -15.06 1.30 -10.98
CA LYS A 25 -13.73 1.82 -11.33
C LYS A 25 -13.53 3.24 -10.80
N ALA A 26 -14.50 4.13 -10.98
CA ALA A 26 -14.42 5.51 -10.53
C ALA A 26 -14.38 5.61 -9.00
N MET A 27 -15.25 4.86 -8.33
CA MET A 27 -15.34 4.80 -6.87
C MET A 27 -14.03 4.29 -6.26
N THR A 28 -13.60 3.09 -6.63
CA THR A 28 -12.37 2.47 -6.13
C THR A 28 -11.12 3.27 -6.52
N LYS A 29 -11.14 4.01 -7.63
CA LYS A 29 -10.04 4.93 -7.98
C LYS A 29 -9.91 6.06 -6.97
N ALA A 30 -11.01 6.65 -6.51
CA ALA A 30 -10.99 7.71 -5.51
C ALA A 30 -10.40 7.20 -4.18
N GLY A 31 -10.84 6.02 -3.72
CA GLY A 31 -10.25 5.37 -2.54
C GLY A 31 -8.76 5.05 -2.72
N ALA A 32 -8.39 4.48 -3.87
CA ALA A 32 -7.00 4.13 -4.17
C ALA A 32 -6.07 5.35 -4.28
N GLU A 33 -6.57 6.52 -4.70
CA GLU A 33 -5.79 7.77 -4.70
C GLU A 33 -5.42 8.21 -3.28
N VAL A 34 -6.38 8.16 -2.34
CA VAL A 34 -6.12 8.46 -0.92
C VAL A 34 -5.11 7.48 -0.34
N TYR A 35 -5.28 6.19 -0.60
CA TYR A 35 -4.37 5.17 -0.10
C TYR A 35 -2.95 5.33 -0.68
N LYS A 36 -2.84 5.65 -1.97
CA LYS A 36 -1.56 5.92 -2.64
C LYS A 36 -0.80 7.07 -1.99
N GLU A 37 -1.47 8.20 -1.75
CA GLU A 37 -0.81 9.35 -1.13
C GLU A 37 -0.42 9.05 0.33
N SER A 38 -1.22 8.26 1.03
CA SER A 38 -0.89 7.83 2.38
C SER A 38 0.33 6.90 2.43
N LEU A 39 0.43 5.95 1.49
CA LEU A 39 1.64 5.12 1.33
C LEU A 39 2.87 6.00 1.07
N LYS A 40 2.78 7.01 0.22
CA LYS A 40 3.90 7.93 -0.02
C LYS A 40 4.30 8.71 1.23
N ASN A 41 3.32 9.22 1.99
CA ASN A 41 3.58 10.00 3.19
C ASN A 41 4.17 9.16 4.32
N ASN A 42 3.72 7.91 4.45
CA ASN A 42 4.22 6.98 5.44
C ASN A 42 5.59 6.37 5.05
N LEU A 43 6.01 6.54 3.79
CA LEU A 43 7.25 5.99 3.28
C LEU A 43 8.43 6.69 3.96
N ASN A 44 9.02 6.01 4.93
CA ASN A 44 10.25 6.47 5.55
C ASN A 44 11.45 5.86 4.83
N ASP A 45 11.96 6.57 3.82
CA ASP A 45 13.12 6.17 3.00
C ASP A 45 14.39 5.86 3.82
N SER A 46 14.47 6.32 5.08
CA SER A 46 15.62 6.08 5.97
C SER A 46 15.58 4.72 6.66
N LEU A 47 14.40 4.12 6.91
CA LEU A 47 14.30 2.83 7.62
C LEU A 47 14.69 1.64 6.73
N HIS A 48 14.73 1.84 5.41
CA HIS A 48 15.29 0.88 4.45
C HIS A 48 16.79 1.11 4.20
N LYS A 49 17.39 2.08 4.90
CA LYS A 49 18.81 2.41 4.87
C LYS A 49 19.47 2.00 6.20
N GLY A 50 19.59 0.69 6.43
CA GLY A 50 20.35 0.15 7.57
C GLY A 50 21.88 0.14 7.34
N PRO A 51 22.70 -0.11 8.37
CA PRO A 51 24.17 -0.19 8.25
C PRO A 51 24.66 -1.29 7.27
N TYR A 52 23.80 -2.26 6.94
CA TYR A 52 24.05 -3.32 5.95
C TYR A 52 23.39 -3.08 4.59
N THR A 53 22.79 -1.91 4.39
CA THR A 53 22.15 -1.56 3.12
C THR A 53 23.12 -0.73 2.29
N ARG A 54 23.26 -1.07 0.99
CA ARG A 54 24.02 -0.22 0.06
C ARG A 54 23.37 1.17 0.08
N ARG A 55 24.18 2.22 0.23
CA ARG A 55 23.72 3.61 0.00
C ARG A 55 23.07 3.64 -1.38
N SER A 56 21.77 3.81 -1.42
CA SER A 56 21.02 3.89 -2.68
C SER A 56 20.15 5.16 -2.66
N ASN A 57 20.18 5.88 -3.78
CA ASN A 57 19.30 7.02 -4.05
C ASN A 57 18.00 6.55 -4.72
N ILE A 58 17.48 5.40 -4.28
CA ILE A 58 16.27 4.81 -4.85
C ILE A 58 15.05 5.55 -4.29
N LYS A 59 14.21 6.07 -5.19
CA LYS A 59 12.96 6.76 -4.86
C LYS A 59 11.79 5.78 -4.94
N LEU A 60 11.52 5.07 -3.84
CA LEU A 60 10.45 4.05 -3.81
C LEU A 60 9.04 4.66 -3.95
N ALA A 61 8.87 5.94 -3.63
CA ALA A 61 7.61 6.66 -3.82
C ALA A 61 7.14 6.65 -5.29
N ASP A 62 8.07 6.67 -6.24
CA ASP A 62 7.77 6.68 -7.68
C ASP A 62 7.26 5.32 -8.18
N ASP A 63 7.49 4.26 -7.41
CA ASP A 63 7.00 2.91 -7.69
C ASP A 63 5.55 2.71 -7.24
N ILE A 64 5.02 3.57 -6.38
CA ILE A 64 3.63 3.47 -5.90
C ILE A 64 2.70 3.98 -7.01
N SER A 65 1.86 3.09 -7.55
CA SER A 65 1.01 3.38 -8.72
C SER A 65 -0.38 2.82 -8.57
N LEU A 66 -1.34 3.43 -9.27
CA LEU A 66 -2.67 2.87 -9.43
C LEU A 66 -2.64 1.80 -10.54
N LYS A 67 -3.35 0.69 -10.31
CA LYS A 67 -3.56 -0.38 -11.27
C LYS A 67 -5.05 -0.64 -11.40
N TYR A 68 -5.49 -0.97 -12.62
CA TYR A 68 -6.87 -1.34 -12.90
C TYR A 68 -6.96 -2.85 -13.10
N LYS A 69 -7.83 -3.51 -12.32
CA LYS A 69 -8.15 -4.94 -12.48
C LYS A 69 -9.41 -5.08 -13.32
N GLY A 70 -9.23 -5.30 -14.62
CA GLY A 70 -10.34 -5.40 -15.58
C GLY A 70 -11.39 -6.45 -15.23
N ALA A 71 -10.97 -7.58 -14.66
CA ALA A 71 -11.88 -8.66 -14.24
C ALA A 71 -12.86 -8.24 -13.14
N ASP A 72 -12.43 -7.37 -12.23
CA ASP A 72 -13.21 -7.01 -11.04
C ASP A 72 -13.80 -5.59 -11.14
N GLY A 73 -13.46 -4.85 -12.20
CA GLY A 73 -13.81 -3.44 -12.39
C GLY A 73 -13.18 -2.49 -11.36
N ALA A 74 -12.20 -2.95 -10.58
CA ALA A 74 -11.64 -2.21 -9.45
C ALA A 74 -10.29 -1.56 -9.79
N THR A 75 -10.05 -0.39 -9.21
CA THR A 75 -8.74 0.27 -9.17
C THR A 75 -8.11 0.02 -7.81
N TYR A 76 -6.83 -0.33 -7.77
CA TYR A 76 -6.09 -0.60 -6.53
C TYR A 76 -4.69 0.02 -6.60
N VAL A 77 -4.02 0.11 -5.46
CA VAL A 77 -2.62 0.56 -5.40
C VAL A 77 -1.69 -0.65 -5.49
N GLY A 78 -0.65 -0.54 -6.32
CA GLY A 78 0.41 -1.53 -6.39
C GLY A 78 1.74 -0.91 -6.76
N PHE A 79 2.80 -1.72 -6.64
CA PHE A 79 4.16 -1.27 -6.91
C PHE A 79 4.56 -1.58 -8.35
N LYS A 80 5.33 -0.68 -8.96
CA LYS A 80 5.96 -0.87 -10.26
C LYS A 80 7.13 -1.85 -10.14
N ASN A 81 7.40 -2.56 -11.24
CA ASN A 81 8.55 -3.44 -11.34
C ASN A 81 9.76 -2.69 -11.93
N THR A 82 10.21 -1.65 -11.24
CA THR A 82 11.34 -0.83 -11.72
C THR A 82 12.65 -1.63 -11.56
N PRO A 83 13.46 -1.76 -12.62
CA PRO A 83 14.74 -2.47 -12.54
C PRO A 83 15.62 -1.94 -11.41
N GLY A 84 16.14 -2.85 -10.57
CA GLY A 84 16.97 -2.50 -9.42
C GLY A 84 16.20 -2.09 -8.15
N HIS A 85 14.87 -1.90 -8.21
CA HIS A 85 14.05 -1.51 -7.05
C HIS A 85 13.38 -2.70 -6.36
N MET A 86 13.19 -3.84 -7.05
CA MET A 86 12.44 -5.00 -6.55
C MET A 86 12.85 -5.45 -5.15
N GLY A 87 14.15 -5.55 -4.86
CA GLY A 87 14.64 -5.98 -3.53
C GLY A 87 14.36 -4.97 -2.41
N TYR A 88 14.25 -3.68 -2.75
CA TYR A 88 13.90 -2.63 -1.80
C TYR A 88 12.40 -2.59 -1.55
N VAL A 89 11.59 -2.73 -2.61
CA VAL A 89 10.13 -2.90 -2.50
C VAL A 89 9.80 -4.15 -1.68
N ALA A 90 10.49 -5.27 -1.93
CA ALA A 90 10.29 -6.49 -1.13
C ALA A 90 10.56 -6.23 0.36
N ARG A 91 11.66 -5.56 0.72
CA ARG A 91 11.96 -5.22 2.12
C ARG A 91 10.96 -4.24 2.74
N LEU A 92 10.38 -3.35 1.94
CA LEU A 92 9.32 -2.44 2.35
C LEU A 92 8.02 -3.17 2.66
N LEU A 93 7.69 -4.20 1.86
CA LEU A 93 6.44 -4.94 1.98
C LEU A 93 6.50 -6.14 2.92
N ASN A 94 7.69 -6.65 3.23
CA ASN A 94 7.84 -7.86 4.01
C ASN A 94 7.81 -7.59 5.52
N ASP A 95 7.35 -8.58 6.29
CA ASP A 95 7.27 -8.55 7.76
C ASP A 95 8.63 -8.82 8.43
N GLY A 96 9.69 -8.79 7.64
CA GLY A 96 11.08 -8.87 8.07
C GLY A 96 11.98 -9.41 6.97
N TYR A 97 13.28 -9.33 7.18
CA TYR A 97 14.26 -9.91 6.28
C TYR A 97 15.50 -10.40 7.04
N MET A 98 16.18 -11.39 6.47
CA MET A 98 17.51 -11.77 6.94
C MET A 98 18.54 -10.84 6.31
N ALA A 99 19.21 -10.04 7.13
CA ALA A 99 20.38 -9.30 6.72
C ALA A 99 21.60 -10.22 6.76
N HIS A 100 22.37 -10.20 5.67
CA HIS A 100 23.63 -10.92 5.55
C HIS A 100 24.79 -9.92 5.61
N GLY A 101 25.77 -10.20 6.47
CA GLY A 101 26.97 -9.38 6.66
C GLY A 101 28.24 -10.22 6.73
N GLY A 102 29.40 -9.55 6.84
CA GLY A 102 30.71 -10.18 6.87
C GLY A 102 31.29 -10.47 5.48
N LYS A 103 32.63 -10.45 5.35
CA LYS A 103 33.31 -10.62 4.05
C LYS A 103 33.94 -12.01 3.97
N GLY A 104 33.19 -12.96 3.42
CA GLY A 104 33.66 -14.34 3.21
C GLY A 104 32.93 -15.35 4.10
N ALA A 105 33.17 -16.64 3.84
CA ALA A 105 32.44 -17.73 4.49
C ALA A 105 32.68 -17.81 6.00
N SER A 106 33.88 -17.45 6.46
CA SER A 106 34.29 -17.50 7.87
C SER A 106 33.73 -16.37 8.74
N GLU A 107 33.29 -15.27 8.11
CA GLU A 107 32.75 -14.08 8.80
C GLU A 107 31.26 -13.87 8.52
N HIS A 108 30.62 -14.81 7.80
CA HIS A 108 29.23 -14.68 7.40
C HIS A 108 28.33 -14.62 8.63
N THR A 109 27.62 -13.50 8.78
CA THR A 109 26.64 -13.32 9.85
C THR A 109 25.26 -13.14 9.24
N THR A 110 24.29 -13.79 9.84
CA THR A 110 22.87 -13.60 9.52
C THR A 110 22.18 -12.95 10.72
N LYS A 111 21.40 -11.90 10.46
CA LYS A 111 20.60 -11.24 11.48
C LYS A 111 19.18 -11.05 10.96
N TYR A 112 18.20 -11.50 11.74
CA TYR A 112 16.82 -11.18 11.45
C TYR A 112 16.56 -9.69 11.76
N ILE A 113 15.98 -9.00 10.79
CA ILE A 113 15.49 -7.64 10.93
C ILE A 113 13.98 -7.71 10.80
N SER A 114 13.27 -7.39 11.88
CA SER A 114 11.81 -7.31 11.89
C SER A 114 11.32 -6.31 10.85
N GLY A 115 10.23 -6.65 10.18
CA GLY A 115 9.58 -5.77 9.21
C GLY A 115 8.85 -4.64 9.90
N LEU A 116 8.47 -3.66 9.10
CA LEU A 116 7.78 -2.47 9.58
C LEU A 116 6.26 -2.59 9.52
N HIS A 117 5.74 -3.72 9.02
CA HIS A 117 4.32 -3.91 8.69
C HIS A 117 3.77 -2.70 7.90
N PHE A 118 4.59 -2.15 7.01
CA PHE A 118 4.37 -0.82 6.44
C PHE A 118 3.03 -0.72 5.69
N GLN A 119 2.74 -1.73 4.87
CA GLN A 119 1.50 -1.80 4.12
C GLN A 119 0.29 -1.97 5.06
N GLU A 120 0.35 -2.93 5.99
CA GLU A 120 -0.73 -3.22 6.93
C GLU A 120 -1.04 -2.04 7.84
N ARG A 121 -0.01 -1.40 8.41
CA ARG A 121 -0.14 -0.20 9.23
C ARG A 121 -0.79 0.93 8.43
N THR A 122 -0.33 1.17 7.20
CA THR A 122 -0.89 2.22 6.36
C THR A 122 -2.35 1.92 5.99
N ILE A 123 -2.71 0.66 5.72
CA ILE A 123 -4.11 0.26 5.49
C ILE A 123 -4.96 0.59 6.71
N ASN A 124 -4.51 0.22 7.91
CA ASN A 124 -5.26 0.44 9.14
C ASN A 124 -5.47 1.93 9.44
N GLU A 125 -4.44 2.75 9.24
CA GLU A 125 -4.50 4.21 9.44
C GLU A 125 -5.41 4.90 8.42
N THR A 126 -5.54 4.35 7.21
CA THR A 126 -6.17 5.04 6.08
C THR A 126 -7.56 4.51 5.72
N LYS A 127 -7.96 3.37 6.28
CA LYS A 127 -9.22 2.68 5.95
C LYS A 127 -10.43 3.61 5.95
N ALA A 128 -10.58 4.42 7.00
CA ALA A 128 -11.70 5.36 7.11
C ALA A 128 -11.68 6.44 6.01
N LEU A 129 -10.49 6.94 5.65
CA LEU A 129 -10.33 7.97 4.62
C LEU A 129 -10.59 7.41 3.22
N VAL A 130 -10.16 6.17 2.97
CA VAL A 130 -10.44 5.45 1.72
C VAL A 130 -11.94 5.29 1.54
N LEU A 131 -12.64 4.73 2.54
CA LEU A 131 -14.10 4.54 2.46
C LEU A 131 -14.84 5.87 2.32
N ALA A 132 -14.40 6.92 3.02
CA ALA A 132 -15.00 8.25 2.88
C ALA A 132 -14.84 8.82 1.46
N ALA A 133 -13.70 8.60 0.80
CA ALA A 133 -13.47 9.02 -0.58
C ALA A 133 -14.33 8.23 -1.58
N GLU A 134 -14.49 6.93 -1.35
CA GLU A 134 -15.38 6.08 -2.16
C GLU A 134 -16.85 6.51 -2.03
N VAL A 135 -17.34 6.73 -0.81
CA VAL A 135 -18.70 7.23 -0.55
C VAL A 135 -18.92 8.60 -1.20
N ARG A 136 -17.96 9.52 -1.06
CA ARG A 136 -18.04 10.83 -1.70
C ARG A 136 -18.17 10.68 -3.21
N LYS A 137 -17.35 9.82 -3.82
CA LYS A 137 -17.39 9.61 -5.27
C LYS A 137 -18.70 8.97 -5.71
N TYR A 138 -19.26 8.07 -4.90
CA TYR A 138 -20.56 7.48 -5.16
C TYR A 138 -21.68 8.53 -5.19
N LYS A 139 -21.74 9.43 -4.19
CA LYS A 139 -22.73 10.52 -4.14
C LYS A 139 -22.63 11.47 -5.33
N GLU A 140 -21.40 11.87 -5.69
CA GLU A 140 -21.15 12.69 -6.89
C GLU A 140 -21.71 12.04 -8.17
N MET A 141 -21.63 10.71 -8.29
CA MET A 141 -22.17 9.98 -9.45
C MET A 141 -23.70 9.91 -9.45
N LEU A 142 -24.35 10.05 -8.30
CA LEU A 142 -25.81 10.10 -8.16
C LEU A 142 -26.37 11.52 -8.33
N GLY A 143 -25.52 12.55 -8.26
CA GLY A 143 -25.92 13.95 -8.30
C GLY A 143 -26.31 14.52 -6.94
N ASP A 144 -25.91 13.85 -5.86
CA ASP A 144 -26.10 14.26 -4.45
C ASP A 144 -24.92 15.07 -3.90
#